data_AF-A0A3P0NYS4-F1
#
_entry.id   AF-A0A3P0NYS4-F1
#
_cell.length_a   1.000
_cell.length_b   1.000
_cell.length_c   1.000
_cell.angle_alpha   90.00
_cell.angle_beta   90.00
_cell.angle_gamma   90.00
#
_symmetry.space_group_name_H-M   'P 1'
#
loop_
_entity.id
_entity.type
_entity.pdbx_description
1 polymer ?
#
loop_
_entity_poly.entity_id
_entity_poly.type
_entity_poly.pdbx_seq_one_letter_code
_entity_poly.pdbx_strand_id
1 'polypeptide(L)' 'MAFTQNDLIAVERAIASGALTVEYNGKKTTFRSVQELLAARDLIKADVAAASGTGGRSRASIAIIERF' A
#
# COMPACT_ATOMS: atom_id res chain seq x y z
N MET A 1 2.26 -10.88 0.25
CA MET A 1 2.99 -9.64 -0.07
C MET A 1 2.11 -8.49 0.38
N ALA A 2 2.62 -7.65 1.28
CA ALA A 2 1.88 -6.49 1.79
C ALA A 2 1.65 -5.49 0.66
N PHE A 3 0.48 -4.88 0.62
CA PHE A 3 0.24 -3.77 -0.30
C PHE A 3 1.19 -2.60 0.01
N THR A 4 1.61 -1.87 -1.02
CA THR A 4 2.53 -0.73 -0.86
C THR A 4 1.80 0.60 -0.97
N GLN A 5 2.41 1.66 -0.45
CA GLN A 5 1.89 3.02 -0.57
C GLN A 5 1.78 3.46 -2.04
N ASN A 6 2.63 2.92 -2.91
CA ASN A 6 2.60 3.19 -4.35
C ASN A 6 1.38 2.55 -5.04
N ASP A 7 0.94 1.38 -4.56
CA ASP A 7 -0.28 0.73 -5.04
C ASP A 7 -1.52 1.56 -4.68
N LEU A 8 -1.54 2.14 -3.47
CA LEU A 8 -2.63 3.03 -3.04
C LEU A 8 -2.73 4.27 -3.96
N ILE A 9 -1.60 4.89 -4.30
CA ILE A 9 -1.57 6.05 -5.20
C ILE A 9 -2.06 5.67 -6.61
N ALA A 10 -1.69 4.49 -7.11
CA ALA A 10 -2.15 4.01 -8.42
C ALA A 10 -3.68 3.85 -8.45
N VAL A 11 -4.25 3.28 -7.38
CA VAL A 11 -5.70 3.14 -7.19
C VAL A 11 -6.38 4.50 -7.09
N GLU A 12 -5.87 5.43 -6.29
CA GLU A 12 -6.43 6.77 -6.13
C GLU A 12 -6.43 7.56 -7.44
N ARG A 13 -5.36 7.44 -8.23
CA ARG A 13 -5.29 8.05 -9.57
C ARG A 13 -6.30 7.44 -10.52
N ALA A 14 -6.50 6.13 -10.49
CA ALA A 14 -7.51 5.47 -11.32
C ALA A 14 -8.94 5.90 -10.94
N ILE A 15 -9.23 6.03 -9.64
CA ILE A 15 -10.50 6.59 -9.14
C ILE A 15 -10.69 8.01 -9.64
N ALA A 16 -9.67 8.87 -9.49
CA ALA A 16 -9.74 10.26 -9.94
C ALA A 16 -9.95 10.40 -11.45
N SER A 17 -9.40 9.48 -12.24
CA SER A 17 -9.59 9.41 -13.69
C SER A 17 -10.92 8.80 -14.11
N GLY A 18 -11.68 8.17 -13.21
CA GLY A 18 -12.85 7.37 -13.55
C GLY A 18 -12.53 6.06 -14.28
N ALA A 19 -11.27 5.60 -14.22
CA ALA A 19 -10.86 4.35 -14.82
C ALA A 19 -11.31 3.17 -13.95
N LEU A 20 -12.02 2.22 -14.54
CA LEU A 20 -12.43 0.98 -13.89
C LEU A 20 -11.31 -0.07 -13.82
N THR A 21 -10.17 0.20 -14.44
CA THR A 21 -9.06 -0.74 -14.50
C THR A 21 -7.85 -0.16 -13.79
N VAL A 22 -7.32 -0.91 -12.82
CA VAL A 22 -6.16 -0.52 -12.03
C VAL A 22 -5.08 -1.57 -12.16
N GLU A 23 -3.84 -1.14 -12.35
CA GLU A 23 -2.68 -2.01 -12.31
C GLU A 23 -1.93 -1.77 -11.00
N TYR A 24 -1.79 -2.82 -10.19
CA TYR A 24 -1.07 -2.80 -8.92
C TYR A 24 -0.35 -4.13 -8.74
N ASN A 25 0.81 -4.11 -8.08
CA ASN A 25 1.61 -5.32 -7.87
C ASN A 25 1.91 -6.14 -9.17
N GLY A 26 2.03 -5.45 -10.31
CA GLY A 26 2.22 -6.09 -11.64
C GLY A 26 1.00 -6.86 -12.16
N LYS A 27 -0.18 -6.66 -11.57
CA LYS A 27 -1.44 -7.29 -11.99
C LYS A 27 -2.46 -6.22 -12.34
N LYS A 28 -3.13 -6.44 -13.47
CA LYS A 28 -4.22 -5.58 -13.94
C LYS A 28 -5.56 -6.14 -13.47
N THR A 29 -6.25 -5.38 -12.63
CA THR A 29 -7.57 -5.74 -12.10
C THR A 29 -8.60 -4.77 -12.66
N THR A 30 -9.64 -5.30 -13.30
CA THR A 30 -10.79 -4.51 -13.79
C THR A 30 -11.96 -4.68 -12.84
N PHE A 31 -12.37 -3.57 -12.23
CA PHE A 31 -13.54 -3.47 -11.39
C PHE A 31 -14.78 -3.21 -12.24
N ARG A 32 -15.95 -3.66 -11.80
CA ARG A 32 -17.21 -3.45 -12.55
C ARG A 32 -17.91 -2.16 -12.16
N SER A 33 -17.52 -1.56 -11.04
CA SER A 33 -18.14 -0.35 -10.50
C SER A 33 -17.16 0.51 -9.71
N VAL A 34 -17.47 1.81 -9.60
CA VAL A 34 -16.72 2.76 -8.76
C VAL A 34 -16.82 2.40 -7.28
N GLN A 35 -17.95 1.79 -6.86
CA GLN A 35 -18.15 1.34 -5.48
C GLN A 35 -17.17 0.22 -5.09
N GLU A 36 -16.95 -0.76 -5.98
CA GLU A 36 -15.92 -1.78 -5.78
C GLU A 36 -14.52 -1.17 -5.72
N LEU A 37 -14.26 -0.15 -6.54
CA LEU A 37 -12.99 0.56 -6.55
C LEU A 37 -12.71 1.27 -5.22
N LEU A 38 -13.73 1.92 -4.64
CA LEU A 38 -13.66 2.55 -3.32
C LEU A 38 -13.45 1.52 -2.20
N ALA A 39 -14.13 0.38 -2.26
CA ALA A 39 -13.94 -0.71 -1.29
C ALA A 39 -12.52 -1.30 -1.39
N ALA A 40 -12.01 -1.51 -2.61
CA ALA A 40 -10.64 -1.97 -2.84
C ALA A 40 -9.60 -1.00 -2.26
N ARG A 41 -9.79 0.32 -2.44
CA ARG A 41 -8.93 1.35 -1.84
C ARG A 41 -8.87 1.22 -0.32
N ASP A 42 -10.02 1.00 0.32
CA ASP A 42 -10.10 0.92 1.79
C ASP A 42 -9.39 -0.33 2.34
N LEU A 43 -9.58 -1.48 1.67
CA LEU A 43 -8.86 -2.72 1.99
C LEU A 43 -7.34 -2.56 1.85
N ILE A 44 -6.89 -1.94 0.75
CA ILE A 44 -5.47 -1.67 0.51
C ILE A 44 -4.91 -0.74 1.59
N LYS A 45 -5.64 0.33 1.95
CA LYS A 45 -5.23 1.25 3.00
C LYS A 45 -5.13 0.56 4.36
N ALA A 46 -6.07 -0.31 4.69
CA ALA A 46 -6.06 -1.10 5.92
C ALA A 46 -4.86 -2.06 5.96
N ASP A 47 -4.56 -2.74 4.85
CA ASP A 47 -3.42 -3.64 4.76
C ASP A 47 -2.07 -2.89 4.84
N VAL A 48 -1.94 -1.76 4.13
CA VAL A 48 -0.74 -0.90 4.22
C VAL A 48 -0.51 -0.41 5.65
N ALA A 49 -1.59 -0.01 6.35
CA ALA A 49 -1.52 0.41 7.74
C ALA A 49 -1.14 -0.75 8.68
N ALA A 50 -1.70 -1.94 8.48
CA ALA A 50 -1.38 -3.14 9.25
C ALA A 50 0.05 -3.64 9.01
N ALA A 51 0.51 -3.58 7.76
CA ALA A 51 1.88 -3.91 7.35
C ALA A 51 2.88 -2.93 7.98
N SER A 52 2.56 -1.64 8.01
CA SER A 52 3.38 -0.61 8.66
C SER A 52 3.44 -0.78 10.19
N GLY A 53 2.36 -1.28 10.80
CA GLY A 53 2.31 -1.60 12.24
C GLY A 53 3.10 -2.86 12.63
N THR A 54 3.33 -3.78 11.69
CA THR A 54 4.02 -5.06 11.95
C THR A 54 5.55 -4.97 11.79
N GLY A 55 6.08 -3.86 11.25
CA GLY A 55 7.52 -3.60 11.10
C GLY A 55 8.23 -3.05 12.34
N GLY A 56 7.53 -2.87 13.46
CA GLY A 56 8.06 -2.29 14.69
C GLY A 56 8.85 -3.26 15.56
N ARG A 57 9.91 -3.92 15.05
CA ARG A 57 10.97 -4.57 15.86
C ARG A 57 12.19 -4.95 15.02
N SER A 58 12.91 -3.96 14.53
CA SER A 58 14.35 -4.05 14.29
C SER A 58 14.98 -2.72 14.71
N ARG A 59 14.97 -2.52 16.03
CA ARG A 59 15.74 -1.47 16.72
C ARG A 59 16.94 -2.18 17.38
N ALA A 60 17.95 -2.51 16.59
CA ALA A 60 19.25 -2.97 17.11
C ALA A 60 20.37 -2.72 16.10
N SER A 61 20.54 -1.48 15.67
CA SER A 61 21.87 -0.96 15.33
C SER A 61 22.22 0.04 16.43
N ILE A 62 22.47 -0.48 17.63
CA ILE A 62 23.04 0.29 18.73
C ILE A 62 24.37 0.87 18.26
N ALA A 63 24.54 2.15 18.56
CA ALA A 63 25.70 2.94 18.21
C ALA A 63 27.00 2.23 18.64
N ILE A 64 27.88 1.95 17.66
CA ILE A 64 29.30 1.82 17.92
C ILE A 64 29.81 3.26 18.11
N ILE A 65 29.67 3.76 19.32
CA ILE A 65 30.52 4.84 19.81
C ILE A 65 31.80 4.12 20.24
N GLU A 66 32.75 4.05 19.33
CA GLU A 66 34.09 3.59 19.67
C GLU A 66 34.75 4.69 20.50
N ARG A 67 34.98 4.36 21.77
CA ARG A 67 35.71 5.13 22.77
C ARG A 67 37.04 4.43 22.95
N PHE A 68 38.14 5.00 22.45
CA PHE A 68 39.45 5.04 23.11
C PHE A 68 40.36 6.07 22.46
#